data_AF-A0A4Y8SFB6-F1
#
_entry.id   AF-A0A4Y8SFB6-F1
#
_cell.length_a   1.000
_cell.length_b   1.000
_cell.length_c   1.000
_cell.angle_alpha   90.00
_cell.angle_beta   90.00
_cell.angle_gamma   90.00
#
_symmetry.space_group_name_H-M   'P 1'
#
loop_
_entity.id
_entity.type
_entity.pdbx_description
1 polymer ?
#
loop_
_entity_poly.entity_id
_entity_poly.type
_entity_poly.pdbx_seq_one_letter_code
_entity_poly.pdbx_strand_id
1 'polypeptide(L)' 'MMKERIVRAVAGTMVLISIALAFTVNINWLWLGAFVGFNLLQSAFTRFCPLELILNAAGVKN' A
#
# COMPACT_ATOMS: atom_id res chain seq x y z
N MET A 1 -14.93 -7.58 1.37
CA MET A 1 -14.59 -7.48 2.81
C MET A 1 -13.19 -8.04 3.11
N MET A 2 -12.77 -9.15 2.47
CA MET A 2 -11.41 -9.68 2.66
C MET A 2 -10.34 -8.83 1.96
N LYS A 3 -10.62 -8.33 0.75
CA LYS A 3 -9.69 -7.51 -0.04
C LYS A 3 -9.23 -6.24 0.68
N GLU A 4 -10.16 -5.47 1.24
CA GLU A 4 -9.82 -4.24 1.97
C GLU A 4 -8.94 -4.50 3.21
N ARG A 5 -9.12 -5.63 3.90
CA ARG A 5 -8.26 -6.02 5.03
C ARG A 5 -6.86 -6.37 4.55
N ILE A 6 -6.73 -7.13 3.46
CA ILE A 6 -5.42 -7.47 2.87
C ILE A 6 -4.74 -6.19 2.37
N VAL A 7 -5.47 -5.30 1.69
CA VAL A 7 -4.94 -4.04 1.17
C VAL A 7 -4.41 -3.17 2.32
N ARG A 8 -5.16 -3.03 3.41
CA ARG A 8 -4.70 -2.28 4.60
C ARG A 8 -3.47 -2.93 5.25
N ALA A 9 -3.44 -4.25 5.36
CA ALA A 9 -2.31 -4.98 5.95
C ALA A 9 -1.03 -4.85 5.11
N VAL A 10 -1.14 -5.01 3.78
CA VAL A 10 -0.02 -4.89 2.84
C VAL A 10 0.47 -3.45 2.77
N ALA A 11 -0.44 -2.47 2.68
CA ALA A 11 -0.06 -1.06 2.68
C ALA A 11 0.65 -0.66 3.98
N GLY A 12 0.13 -1.08 5.13
CA GLY A 12 0.74 -0.80 6.43
C GLY A 12 2.13 -1.40 6.56
N THR A 13 2.32 -2.66 6.15
CA THR A 13 3.65 -3.30 6.16
C THR A 13 4.63 -2.60 5.22
N MET A 14 4.18 -2.18 4.03
CA MET A 14 5.04 -1.49 3.07
C MET A 14 5.47 -0.09 3.54
N VAL A 15 4.61 0.61 4.29
CA VAL A 15 4.96 1.87 4.96
C VAL A 15 5.97 1.63 6.10
N LEU A 16 5.76 0.61 6.95
CA LEU A 16 6.70 0.28 8.01
C LEU A 16 8.09 -0.12 7.46
N ILE A 17 8.13 -0.88 6.37
CA ILE A 17 9.38 -1.22 5.66
C ILE A 17 10.05 0.04 5.13
N SER A 18 9.29 0.96 4.53
CA SER A 18 9.83 2.23 4.02
C SER A 18 10.48 3.06 5.14
N ILE A 19 9.85 3.11 6.32
CA ILE A 19 10.40 3.80 7.50
C ILE A 19 11.65 3.09 8.00
N ALA A 20 11.63 1.75 8.13
CA ALA A 20 12.80 0.99 8.56
C ALA A 20 14.00 1.18 7.63
N LEU A 21 13.78 1.21 6.31
CA LEU A 21 14.82 1.49 5.31
C LEU A 21 15.26 2.96 5.32
N ALA A 22 14.39 3.89 5.70
CA ALA A 22 14.75 5.29 5.86
C ALA A 22 15.80 5.49 6.96
N PHE A 23 15.69 4.75 8.07
CA PHE A 23 16.66 4.79 9.17
C PHE A 23 17.92 3.96 8.92
N THR A 24 17.81 2.84 8.19
CA THR A 24 18.94 1.90 8.01
C THR A 24 19.77 2.14 6.75
N VAL A 25 19.16 2.71 5.70
CA VAL A 25 19.82 2.91 4.39
C VAL A 25 19.91 4.39 4.06
N ASN A 26 18.77 5.07 3.86
CA ASN A 26 18.73 6.48 3.46
C ASN A 26 17.33 7.08 3.63
N ILE A 27 17.24 8.31 4.16
CA ILE A 27 15.99 9.04 4.37
C ILE A 27 15.09 9.13 3.12
N ASN A 28 15.67 9.06 1.92
CA ASN A 28 14.93 9.06 0.65
C ASN A 28 13.93 7.90 0.51
N TRP A 29 14.06 6.82 1.30
CA TRP A 29 13.06 5.74 1.33
C TRP A 29 11.67 6.18 1.84
N LEU A 30 11.59 7.33 2.52
CA LEU A 30 10.29 7.94 2.86
C LEU A 30 9.46 8.29 1.62
N TRP A 31 10.09 8.56 0.47
CA TRP A 31 9.35 8.78 -0.78
C TRP A 31 8.54 7.55 -1.21
N LEU A 32 9.05 6.35 -0.92
CA LEU A 32 8.34 5.11 -1.23
C LEU A 32 7.10 4.97 -0.33
N GLY A 33 7.25 5.25 0.97
CA GLY A 33 6.13 5.29 1.91
C GLY A 33 5.10 6.36 1.55
N ALA A 34 5.56 7.54 1.12
CA ALA A 34 4.70 8.64 0.68
C ALA A 34 3.94 8.29 -0.62
N PHE A 35 4.58 7.63 -1.58
CA PHE A 35 3.94 7.17 -2.81
C PHE A 35 2.85 6.12 -2.53
N VAL A 36 3.14 5.13 -1.67
CA VAL A 36 2.17 4.12 -1.25
C VAL A 36 1.01 4.77 -0.49
N GLY A 37 1.30 5.68 0.44
CA GLY A 37 0.30 6.43 1.19
C GLY A 37 -0.59 7.30 0.30
N PHE A 38 -0.02 7.98 -0.70
CA PHE A 38 -0.76 8.79 -1.66
C PHE A 38 -1.70 7.94 -2.51
N ASN A 39 -1.24 6.78 -3.01
CA ASN A 39 -2.10 5.84 -3.74
C ASN A 39 -3.23 5.29 -2.86
N LEU A 40 -2.97 5.03 -1.57
CA LEU A 40 -4.00 4.63 -0.63
C LEU A 40 -5.02 5.73 -0.38
N LEU A 41 -4.54 6.96 -0.22
CA LEU A 41 -5.39 8.13 0.02
C LEU A 41 -6.26 8.40 -1.20
N GLN A 42 -5.69 8.37 -2.41
CA GLN A 42 -6.45 8.43 -3.65
C GLN A 42 -7.51 7.33 -3.71
N SER A 43 -7.15 6.08 -3.41
CA SER A 43 -8.07 4.95 -3.39
C SER A 43 -9.22 5.12 -2.39
N ALA A 44 -9.01 5.79 -1.26
CA ALA A 44 -10.06 6.06 -0.29
C ALA A 44 -11.15 6.99 -0.85
N PHE A 45 -10.78 7.89 -1.77
CA PHE A 45 -11.70 8.83 -2.41
C PHE A 45 -12.26 8.30 -3.74
N THR A 46 -11.48 7.61 -4.56
CA THR A 46 -11.88 7.16 -5.91
C THR A 46 -12.34 5.71 -5.98
N ARG A 47 -12.17 4.93 -4.90
CA ARG A 47 -12.29 3.45 -4.89
C ARG A 47 -11.46 2.73 -5.95
N PHE A 48 -10.46 3.42 -6.51
CA PHE A 48 -9.57 2.87 -7.51
C PHE A 48 -8.24 2.52 -6.83
N CYS A 49 -8.15 1.30 -6.29
CA CYS A 49 -6.90 0.81 -5.71
C CYS A 49 -6.18 -0.10 -6.72
N PRO A 50 -4.97 0.24 -7.21
CA PRO A 50 -4.20 -0.68 -8.07
C PRO A 50 -3.93 -2.02 -7.37
N LEU A 51 -3.81 -2.01 -6.04
CA LEU A 51 -3.64 -3.22 -5.25
C LEU A 51 -4.90 -4.09 -5.22
N GLU A 52 -6.09 -3.48 -5.25
CA GLU A 52 -7.34 -4.21 -5.39
C GLU A 52 -7.48 -4.82 -6.79
N LEU A 53 -7.00 -4.12 -7.82
CA LEU A 53 -6.90 -4.60 -9.20
C LEU A 53 -5.95 -5.80 -9.32
N ILE A 54 -4.80 -5.75 -8.66
CA ILE A 54 -3.85 -6.88 -8.55
C ILE A 54 -4.49 -8.05 -7.80
N LEU A 55 -5.17 -7.81 -6.67
CA LEU A 55 -5.88 -8.88 -5.95
C LEU A 55 -7.03 -9.47 -6.78
N ASN A 56 -7.71 -8.66 -7.59
CA ASN A 56 -8.74 -9.13 -8.51
C ASN A 56 -8.14 -9.99 -9.63
N ALA A 57 -6.99 -9.57 -10.18
CA ALA A 57 -6.24 -10.33 -11.18
C ALA A 57 -5.65 -11.64 -10.59
N ALA A 58 -5.25 -11.63 -9.31
CA ALA A 58 -4.80 -12.81 -8.57
C ALA A 58 -5.94 -13.76 -8.17
N GLY A 59 -7.18 -13.49 -8.58
CA GLY A 59 -8.32 -14.37 -8.33
C GLY A 59 -8.81 -14.39 -6.88
N VAL A 60 -8.35 -13.46 -6.03
CA VAL A 60 -8.89 -13.30 -4.68
C VAL A 60 -10.31 -12.79 -4.83
N LYS A 61 -11.30 -13.66 -4.62
CA LYS A 61 -12.73 -13.30 -4.61
C LYS A 61 -13.14 -12.88 -3.19
N ASN A 62 -14.13 -12.00 -3.13
CA ASN A 62 -14.46 -11.14 -1.99
C ASN A 62 -14.72 -11.85 -0.65
#